data_AF-A0A849P4U7-F1
#
_entry.id   AF-A0A849P4U7-F1
#
_cell.length_a   1.000
_cell.length_b   1.000
_cell.length_c   1.000
_cell.angle_alpha   90.00
_cell.angle_beta   90.00
_cell.angle_gamma   90.00
#
_symmetry.space_group_name_H-M   'P 1'
#
loop_
_entity.id
_entity.type
_entity.pdbx_description
1 polymer ?
#
loop_
_entity_poly.entity_id
_entity_poly.type
_entity_poly.pdbx_seq_one_letter_code
_entity_poly.pdbx_strand_id
1 'polypeptide(L)'
;MQKIYQQEIPEGSAIVWLFASKRLREQIARVARQAKGESAEIQVKSAYKTLLCEVRERGLLDSEKQVTIYYPVVDGDEPLRFRLECYPLDSLYPDCDIQYQAEPKMVGNGVYYRLVFADGREEKIFTPVKWRDKANGQRELCASAWVAYSDGHSEAIHSPYEDIYNEACNYLQNLPLTVCQQGLGSVVFDIELQGEDEPLGVGHESLCLAEALHEDLYFSALEIFQHRLGLSSGDRTLKPGQILPVVRYGQQNSLRIREEQWAEVEAISACEIRLDLSNIDRPLSFAQIQAEFNALNGECFNANSQQGRPLFGAGFNTHLARGLALSSGQHANESSGVVGGLRAAQQLLKEGVLAFTYRPLGNPDGYAAFLKLCEISPRQMHHAARYTASGCDLAYGDVPERTFADEARNKLPQALVHLNLHGYPAHEWTRPLSGYVPRNFSRWTIPKGFFLIMRYQPAYKAMAEEVLQAAIEAVMGYPEQVAMNKEMLSRYLGTVGGADFPIAHDVVPYSITEYPNQDYPIELITEAPDETVQGDWFRIAQESHYRVVMEVAKWLERLS
;
A
#
# COMPACT_ATOMS: atom_id res chain seq x y z
N MET A 1 -23.76 6.62 -13.70
CA MET A 1 -24.80 6.71 -12.64
C MET A 1 -24.26 7.59 -11.53
N GLN A 2 -25.04 8.51 -10.93
CA GLN A 2 -24.64 9.30 -9.74
C GLN A 2 -25.69 9.13 -8.64
N LYS A 3 -25.25 8.82 -7.41
CA LYS A 3 -26.08 8.69 -6.21
C LYS A 3 -25.49 9.54 -5.08
N ILE A 4 -26.35 10.13 -4.26
CA ILE A 4 -25.99 10.91 -3.07
C ILE A 4 -26.52 10.17 -1.85
N TYR A 5 -25.72 10.09 -0.79
CA TYR A 5 -26.00 9.35 0.43
C TYR A 5 -25.98 10.32 1.61
N GLN A 6 -26.93 10.16 2.53
CA GLN A 6 -27.05 11.02 3.71
C GLN A 6 -26.91 10.18 4.98
N GLN A 7 -26.19 10.72 5.96
CA GLN A 7 -26.09 10.09 7.26
C GLN A 7 -27.37 10.37 8.04
N GLU A 8 -28.13 9.31 8.31
CA GLU A 8 -29.27 9.36 9.21
C GLU A 8 -28.82 8.97 10.62
N ILE A 9 -29.31 9.69 11.62
CA ILE A 9 -29.10 9.37 13.04
C ILE A 9 -30.45 8.93 13.60
N PRO A 10 -30.59 7.67 14.05
CA PRO A 10 -31.85 7.20 14.60
C PRO A 10 -32.38 8.06 15.76
N GLU A 11 -33.70 8.10 15.89
CA GLU A 11 -34.32 8.72 17.06
C GLU A 11 -34.00 7.89 18.32
N GLY A 12 -33.88 8.52 19.49
CA GLY A 12 -33.53 7.80 20.73
C GLY A 12 -32.08 7.32 20.86
N SER A 13 -31.19 7.62 19.91
CA SER A 13 -29.76 7.29 20.04
C SER A 13 -29.09 8.01 21.22
N ALA A 14 -28.34 7.25 22.03
CA ALA A 14 -27.45 7.74 23.08
C ALA A 14 -25.99 7.78 22.61
N ILE A 15 -25.53 6.74 21.91
CA ILE A 15 -24.19 6.65 21.33
C ILE A 15 -24.30 6.19 19.88
N VAL A 16 -23.56 6.80 18.98
CA VAL A 16 -23.50 6.41 17.56
C VAL A 16 -22.04 6.27 17.15
N TRP A 17 -21.68 5.17 16.49
CA TRP A 17 -20.37 4.95 15.88
C TRP A 17 -20.50 5.15 14.38
N LEU A 18 -19.73 6.10 13.83
CA LEU A 18 -19.79 6.49 12.42
C LEU A 18 -18.42 6.47 11.77
N PHE A 19 -18.38 6.19 10.47
CA PHE A 19 -17.21 6.41 9.62
C PHE A 19 -17.12 7.90 9.28
N ALA A 20 -16.58 8.69 10.21
CA ALA A 20 -16.44 10.14 10.05
C ALA A 20 -15.22 10.67 10.83
N SER A 21 -14.60 11.72 10.30
CA SER A 21 -13.52 12.44 10.97
C SER A 21 -13.97 12.95 12.35
N LYS A 22 -13.02 13.19 13.25
CA LYS A 22 -13.32 13.73 14.59
C LYS A 22 -14.17 15.00 14.51
N ARG A 23 -13.77 15.96 13.66
CA ARG A 23 -14.50 17.22 13.48
C ARG A 23 -15.93 17.00 13.00
N LEU A 24 -16.13 16.13 12.01
CA LEU A 24 -17.46 15.84 11.48
C LEU A 24 -18.34 15.16 12.54
N ARG A 25 -17.79 14.23 13.33
CA ARG A 25 -18.51 13.61 14.45
C ARG A 25 -18.93 14.62 15.51
N GLU A 26 -18.07 15.56 15.86
CA GLU A 26 -18.41 16.65 16.78
C GLU A 26 -19.50 17.57 16.23
N GLN A 27 -19.50 17.85 14.92
CA GLN A 27 -20.54 18.64 14.27
C GLN A 27 -21.88 17.92 14.28
N ILE A 28 -21.90 16.63 13.93
CA ILE A 28 -23.10 15.78 13.98
C ILE A 28 -23.65 15.73 15.40
N ALA A 29 -22.79 15.54 16.41
CA ALA A 29 -23.20 15.54 17.81
C ALA A 29 -23.85 16.87 18.22
N ARG A 30 -23.27 18.01 17.82
CA ARG A 30 -23.82 19.34 18.10
C ARG A 30 -25.19 19.55 17.46
N VAL A 31 -25.35 19.20 16.19
CA VAL A 31 -26.63 19.34 15.46
C VAL A 31 -27.70 18.43 16.08
N ALA A 32 -27.35 17.20 16.42
CA ALA A 32 -28.27 16.26 17.05
C ALA A 32 -28.74 16.74 18.44
N ARG A 33 -27.88 17.37 19.25
CA ARG A 33 -28.25 18.00 20.53
C ARG A 33 -29.21 19.18 20.34
N GLN A 34 -28.96 20.02 19.35
CA GLN A 34 -29.85 21.16 19.04
C GLN A 34 -31.25 20.68 18.63
N ALA A 35 -31.34 19.59 17.88
CA ALA A 35 -32.63 19.03 17.44
C ALA A 35 -33.41 18.32 18.58
N LYS A 36 -32.72 17.66 19.53
CA LYS A 36 -33.33 16.88 20.63
C LYS A 36 -33.56 17.68 21.93
N GLY A 37 -33.11 18.93 22.00
CA GLY A 37 -33.09 19.75 23.21
C GLY A 37 -31.82 19.54 24.05
N GLU A 38 -31.31 20.59 24.70
CA GLU A 38 -29.99 20.63 25.36
C GLU A 38 -29.75 19.53 26.42
N SER A 39 -30.81 18.89 26.93
CA SER A 39 -30.74 17.80 27.92
C SER A 39 -30.46 16.42 27.34
N ALA A 40 -30.48 16.23 26.01
CA ALA A 40 -30.19 14.94 25.38
C ALA A 40 -28.69 14.82 25.05
N GLU A 41 -27.94 14.07 25.85
CA GLU A 41 -26.51 13.84 25.62
C GLU A 41 -26.29 12.70 24.61
N ILE A 42 -26.07 13.06 23.34
CA ILE A 42 -25.64 12.11 22.31
C ILE A 42 -24.13 12.15 22.12
N GLN A 43 -23.51 10.97 22.12
CA GLN A 43 -22.09 10.77 21.81
C GLN A 43 -21.93 10.23 20.39
N VAL A 44 -20.97 10.78 19.64
CA VAL A 44 -20.65 10.32 18.28
C VAL A 44 -19.18 9.88 18.22
N LYS A 45 -18.98 8.58 18.10
CA LYS A 45 -17.69 7.88 18.17
C LYS A 45 -17.26 7.40 16.78
N SER A 46 -15.98 7.10 16.62
CA SER A 46 -15.48 6.55 15.35
C SER A 46 -15.84 5.07 15.23
N ALA A 47 -16.37 4.65 14.07
CA ALA A 47 -16.46 3.24 13.68
C ALA A 47 -15.15 2.71 13.09
N TYR A 48 -14.21 3.60 12.73
CA TYR A 48 -12.90 3.27 12.17
C TYR A 48 -11.81 3.46 13.24
N LYS A 49 -10.99 2.43 13.47
CA LYS A 49 -9.93 2.40 14.50
C LYS A 49 -10.45 2.89 15.87
N THR A 50 -11.52 2.23 16.35
CA THR A 50 -12.31 2.68 17.51
C THR A 50 -11.46 2.84 18.76
N LEU A 51 -10.59 1.86 19.07
CA LEU A 51 -9.68 1.93 20.22
C LEU A 51 -8.77 3.16 20.14
N LEU A 52 -8.09 3.34 19.01
CA LEU A 52 -7.16 4.45 18.80
C LEU A 52 -7.86 5.80 18.98
N CYS A 53 -9.05 5.96 18.41
CA CYS A 53 -9.85 7.18 18.54
C CYS A 53 -10.26 7.43 19.99
N GLU A 54 -10.79 6.42 20.68
CA GLU A 54 -11.23 6.55 22.08
C GLU A 54 -10.08 6.90 23.02
N VAL A 55 -8.93 6.23 22.87
CA VAL A 55 -7.73 6.50 23.66
C VAL A 55 -7.28 7.95 23.50
N ARG A 56 -7.20 8.44 22.25
CA ARG A 56 -6.77 9.82 21.94
C ARG A 56 -7.79 10.87 22.34
N GLU A 57 -9.07 10.64 22.09
CA GLU A 57 -10.12 11.64 22.32
C GLU A 57 -10.45 11.82 23.79
N ARG A 58 -10.28 10.76 24.60
CA ARG A 58 -10.52 10.80 26.05
C ARG A 58 -9.24 10.99 26.87
N GLY A 59 -8.06 11.04 26.22
CA GLY A 59 -6.77 11.17 26.90
C GLY A 59 -6.47 10.00 27.83
N LEU A 60 -6.88 8.78 27.47
CA LEU A 60 -6.85 7.62 28.38
C LEU A 60 -5.44 7.24 28.82
N LEU A 61 -4.42 7.57 28.02
CA LEU A 61 -3.03 7.20 28.27
C LEU A 61 -2.13 8.42 28.57
N ASP A 62 -2.66 9.64 28.59
CA ASP A 62 -1.87 10.89 28.69
C ASP A 62 -1.02 10.98 29.96
N SER A 63 -1.47 10.35 31.05
CA SER A 63 -0.82 10.37 32.36
C SER A 63 -0.43 8.98 32.87
N GLU A 64 -0.53 7.96 32.02
CA GLU A 64 -0.34 6.57 32.42
C GLU A 64 1.11 6.13 32.18
N LYS A 65 1.68 5.39 33.14
CA LYS A 65 3.02 4.81 33.00
C LYS A 65 3.00 3.39 32.44
N GLN A 66 1.88 2.70 32.57
CA GLN A 66 1.73 1.34 32.09
C GLN A 66 0.25 1.04 31.88
N VAL A 67 -0.04 0.31 30.80
CA VAL A 67 -1.38 -0.22 30.51
C VAL A 67 -1.25 -1.59 29.88
N THR A 68 -2.11 -2.53 30.28
CA THR A 68 -2.31 -3.77 29.52
C THR A 68 -3.57 -3.64 28.67
N ILE A 69 -3.42 -3.69 27.36
CA ILE A 69 -4.50 -3.74 26.39
C ILE A 69 -4.80 -5.20 26.05
N TYR A 70 -5.93 -5.67 26.56
CA TYR A 70 -6.52 -6.95 26.17
C TYR A 70 -7.29 -6.75 24.86
N TYR A 71 -6.71 -7.24 23.76
CA TYR A 71 -7.34 -7.16 22.45
C TYR A 71 -8.17 -8.42 22.18
N PRO A 72 -9.35 -8.28 21.54
CA PRO A 72 -10.21 -9.41 21.26
C PRO A 72 -9.59 -10.32 20.19
N VAL A 73 -9.65 -11.64 20.39
CA VAL A 73 -9.38 -12.63 19.36
C VAL A 73 -10.70 -13.32 19.04
N VAL A 74 -11.25 -13.02 17.85
CA VAL A 74 -12.56 -13.51 17.43
C VAL A 74 -12.38 -14.76 16.57
N ASP A 75 -13.08 -15.84 16.95
CA ASP A 75 -13.06 -17.10 16.19
C ASP A 75 -13.50 -16.89 14.73
N GLY A 76 -12.71 -17.41 13.79
CA GLY A 76 -12.91 -17.24 12.34
C GLY A 76 -12.36 -15.95 11.73
N ASP A 77 -11.76 -15.04 12.51
CA ASP A 77 -11.08 -13.83 12.02
C ASP A 77 -9.54 -13.95 12.13
N GLU A 78 -8.80 -13.02 11.52
CA GLU A 78 -7.33 -12.96 11.64
C GLU A 78 -6.92 -12.72 13.11
N PRO A 79 -6.21 -13.66 13.78
CA PRO A 79 -5.95 -13.58 15.22
C PRO A 79 -5.21 -12.32 15.67
N LEU A 80 -4.40 -11.72 14.80
CA LEU A 80 -3.67 -10.49 15.12
C LEU A 80 -4.38 -9.21 14.70
N ARG A 81 -5.53 -9.28 14.02
CA ARG A 81 -6.24 -8.11 13.49
C ARG A 81 -6.42 -7.01 14.53
N PHE A 82 -7.04 -7.32 15.66
CA PHE A 82 -7.35 -6.29 16.66
C PHE A 82 -6.11 -5.78 17.39
N ARG A 83 -5.00 -6.53 17.38
CA ARG A 83 -3.71 -6.05 17.83
C ARG A 83 -3.11 -5.07 16.82
N LEU A 84 -3.23 -5.35 15.52
CA LEU A 84 -2.80 -4.44 14.45
C LEU A 84 -3.62 -3.14 14.47
N GLU A 85 -4.93 -3.21 14.75
CA GLU A 85 -5.79 -2.02 14.94
C GLU A 85 -5.29 -1.06 16.05
N CYS A 86 -4.46 -1.53 16.99
CA CYS A 86 -3.82 -0.71 18.02
C CYS A 86 -2.69 0.17 17.48
N TYR A 87 -2.16 -0.09 16.28
CA TYR A 87 -1.13 0.76 15.68
C TYR A 87 -1.65 2.20 15.48
N PRO A 88 -0.87 3.27 15.67
CA PRO A 88 0.50 3.33 16.20
C PRO A 88 0.51 3.78 17.68
N LEU A 89 -0.32 3.21 18.57
CA LEU A 89 -0.42 3.65 19.97
C LEU A 89 0.94 3.74 20.69
N ASP A 90 1.82 2.76 20.48
CA ASP A 90 3.18 2.74 21.06
C ASP A 90 4.01 3.98 20.67
N SER A 91 3.78 4.54 19.48
CA SER A 91 4.45 5.76 19.03
C SER A 91 3.79 7.04 19.53
N LEU A 92 2.49 7.01 19.76
CA LEU A 92 1.73 8.16 20.26
C LEU A 92 1.93 8.38 21.75
N TYR A 93 2.22 7.31 22.50
CA TYR A 93 2.40 7.34 23.95
C TYR A 93 3.74 6.71 24.35
N PRO A 94 4.89 7.28 23.94
CA PRO A 94 6.20 6.68 24.17
C PRO A 94 6.58 6.59 25.65
N ASP A 95 5.92 7.36 26.53
CA ASP A 95 6.14 7.35 27.98
C ASP A 95 5.27 6.33 28.74
N CYS A 96 4.42 5.59 28.03
CA CYS A 96 3.53 4.56 28.57
C CYS A 96 4.01 3.16 28.11
N ASP A 97 4.28 2.26 29.04
CA ASP A 97 4.53 0.85 28.73
C ASP A 97 3.21 0.17 28.33
N ILE A 98 2.95 0.05 27.02
CA ILE A 98 1.75 -0.58 26.47
C ILE A 98 2.03 -2.07 26.24
N GLN A 99 1.30 -2.92 26.96
CA GLN A 99 1.39 -4.37 26.83
C GLN A 99 0.15 -4.93 26.13
N TYR A 100 0.34 -5.82 25.16
CA TYR A 100 -0.77 -6.44 24.43
C TYR A 100 -1.00 -7.88 24.88
N GLN A 101 -2.24 -8.20 25.25
CA GLN A 101 -2.64 -9.57 25.61
C GLN A 101 -3.87 -10.01 24.82
N ALA A 102 -3.81 -11.20 24.23
CA ALA A 102 -4.93 -11.78 23.52
C ALA A 102 -6.05 -12.17 24.50
N GLU A 103 -7.30 -11.83 24.18
CA GLU A 103 -8.47 -12.24 24.94
C GLU A 103 -9.50 -12.89 23.99
N PRO A 104 -9.69 -14.22 24.01
CA PRO A 104 -10.66 -14.89 23.16
C PRO A 104 -12.08 -14.36 23.35
N LYS A 105 -12.80 -14.09 22.25
CA LYS A 105 -14.17 -13.56 22.26
C LYS A 105 -15.09 -14.29 21.29
N MET A 106 -16.36 -14.38 21.69
CA MET A 106 -17.48 -14.71 20.82
C MET A 106 -18.25 -13.43 20.48
N VAL A 107 -18.49 -13.17 19.18
CA VAL A 107 -19.13 -11.92 18.71
C VAL A 107 -20.50 -11.68 19.34
N GLY A 108 -21.23 -12.73 19.74
CA GLY A 108 -22.57 -12.64 20.31
C GLY A 108 -22.71 -11.80 21.59
N ASN A 109 -21.60 -11.52 22.29
CA ASN A 109 -21.59 -10.65 23.48
C ASN A 109 -21.07 -9.23 23.19
N GLY A 110 -20.83 -8.88 21.92
CA GLY A 110 -20.10 -7.69 21.51
C GLY A 110 -18.57 -7.88 21.55
N VAL A 111 -17.86 -7.14 20.71
CA VAL A 111 -16.40 -7.15 20.63
C VAL A 111 -15.85 -5.94 21.39
N TYR A 112 -14.94 -6.17 22.33
CA TYR A 112 -14.40 -5.13 23.19
C TYR A 112 -12.90 -5.26 23.36
N TYR A 113 -12.23 -4.13 23.41
CA TYR A 113 -10.94 -4.00 24.08
C TYR A 113 -11.15 -3.78 25.57
N ARG A 114 -10.28 -4.33 26.40
CA ARG A 114 -10.21 -4.04 27.83
C ARG A 114 -8.84 -3.49 28.15
N LEU A 115 -8.80 -2.29 28.73
CA LEU A 115 -7.57 -1.64 29.18
C LEU A 115 -7.51 -1.80 30.70
N VAL A 116 -6.40 -2.31 31.20
CA VAL A 116 -6.12 -2.43 32.64
C VAL A 116 -4.93 -1.55 32.96
N PHE A 117 -5.17 -0.56 33.82
CA PHE A 117 -4.15 0.39 34.26
C PHE A 117 -3.40 -0.15 35.48
N ALA A 118 -2.21 0.41 35.76
CA ALA A 118 -1.36 -0.03 36.87
C ALA A 118 -2.02 0.11 38.26
N ASP A 119 -2.97 1.04 38.42
CA ASP A 119 -3.72 1.26 39.66
C ASP A 119 -4.94 0.33 39.81
N GLY A 120 -5.15 -0.58 38.86
CA GLY A 120 -6.25 -1.54 38.84
C GLY A 120 -7.56 -1.01 38.25
N ARG A 121 -7.60 0.24 37.76
CA ARG A 121 -8.74 0.72 36.97
C ARG A 121 -8.87 -0.12 35.70
N GLU A 122 -10.11 -0.30 35.26
CA GLU A 122 -10.41 -0.95 33.99
C GLU A 122 -11.29 -0.05 33.12
N GLU A 123 -10.98 0.01 31.83
CA GLU A 123 -11.80 0.64 30.80
C GLU A 123 -12.18 -0.39 29.74
N LYS A 124 -13.44 -0.35 29.28
CA LYS A 124 -13.94 -1.24 28.23
C LYS A 124 -14.35 -0.40 27.02
N ILE A 125 -13.76 -0.72 25.87
CA ILE A 125 -14.02 -0.01 24.62
C ILE A 125 -14.72 -0.96 23.65
N PHE A 126 -16.00 -0.69 23.39
CA PHE A 126 -16.77 -1.42 22.38
C PHE A 126 -16.22 -1.14 20.98
N THR A 127 -16.12 -2.18 20.16
CA THR A 127 -15.68 -2.09 18.76
C THR A 127 -16.81 -2.56 17.84
N PRO A 128 -17.40 -1.67 17.03
CA PRO A 128 -18.57 -1.97 16.23
C PRO A 128 -18.18 -2.78 14.98
N VAL A 129 -18.30 -4.10 15.08
CA VAL A 129 -18.02 -5.03 13.98
C VAL A 129 -19.18 -5.99 13.74
N LYS A 130 -19.37 -6.40 12.48
CA LYS A 130 -20.36 -7.41 12.09
C LYS A 130 -19.78 -8.36 11.05
N TRP A 131 -20.20 -9.62 11.12
CA TRP A 131 -19.92 -10.58 10.06
C TRP A 131 -20.65 -10.19 8.78
N ARG A 132 -19.93 -10.22 7.66
CA ARG A 132 -20.47 -10.09 6.31
C ARG A 132 -20.16 -11.35 5.52
N ASP A 133 -21.16 -11.89 4.86
CA ASP A 133 -20.99 -13.03 3.97
C ASP A 133 -20.60 -12.52 2.58
N LYS A 134 -19.55 -13.11 1.99
CA LYS A 134 -19.08 -12.79 0.65
C LYS A 134 -19.77 -13.69 -0.38
N ALA A 135 -19.76 -13.27 -1.64
CA ALA A 135 -20.27 -14.05 -2.75
C ALA A 135 -19.59 -15.43 -2.91
N ASN A 136 -18.36 -15.58 -2.42
CA ASN A 136 -17.60 -16.83 -2.44
C ASN A 136 -17.87 -17.76 -1.24
N GLY A 137 -18.88 -17.45 -0.42
CA GLY A 137 -19.25 -18.23 0.76
C GLY A 137 -18.34 -18.05 1.98
N GLN A 138 -17.29 -17.24 1.89
CA GLN A 138 -16.46 -16.88 3.04
C GLN A 138 -17.13 -15.77 3.86
N ARG A 139 -16.76 -15.65 5.13
CA ARG A 139 -17.20 -14.58 6.02
C ARG A 139 -16.04 -13.67 6.36
N GLU A 140 -16.31 -12.39 6.52
CA GLU A 140 -15.35 -11.39 7.00
C GLU A 140 -15.98 -10.62 8.15
N LEU A 141 -15.20 -10.38 9.20
CA LEU A 141 -15.63 -9.50 10.27
C LEU A 141 -15.25 -8.07 9.88
N CYS A 142 -16.25 -7.24 9.58
CA CYS A 142 -16.02 -5.89 9.08
C CYS A 142 -16.41 -4.85 10.13
N ALA A 143 -15.74 -3.72 10.14
CA ALA A 143 -16.22 -2.55 10.86
C ALA A 143 -17.60 -2.15 10.33
N SER A 144 -18.43 -1.57 11.20
CA SER A 144 -19.78 -1.14 10.83
C SER A 144 -20.20 0.10 11.60
N ALA A 145 -21.05 0.93 11.01
CA ALA A 145 -21.75 1.93 11.76
C ALA A 145 -22.72 1.25 12.74
N TRP A 146 -22.83 1.85 13.93
CA TRP A 146 -23.57 1.23 15.04
C TRP A 146 -24.26 2.30 15.87
N VAL A 147 -25.33 1.91 16.53
CA VAL A 147 -26.05 2.76 17.48
C VAL A 147 -26.29 2.00 18.78
N ALA A 148 -26.16 2.70 19.90
CA ALA A 148 -26.72 2.29 21.18
C ALA A 148 -27.75 3.34 21.59
N TYR A 149 -28.95 2.88 21.91
CA TYR A 149 -30.10 3.70 22.25
C TYR A 149 -30.24 3.88 23.76
N SER A 150 -30.96 4.92 24.17
CA SER A 150 -31.13 5.27 25.58
C SER A 150 -31.87 4.24 26.42
N ASP A 151 -32.61 3.32 25.80
CA ASP A 151 -33.32 2.21 26.46
C ASP A 151 -32.45 0.95 26.64
N GLY A 152 -31.18 1.00 26.20
CA GLY A 152 -30.21 -0.08 26.31
C GLY A 152 -30.13 -1.02 25.11
N HIS A 153 -30.96 -0.87 24.07
CA HIS A 153 -30.79 -1.66 22.85
C HIS A 153 -29.64 -1.11 21.99
N SER A 154 -29.02 -1.96 21.18
CA SER A 154 -27.96 -1.54 20.26
C SER A 154 -27.96 -2.40 19.01
N GLU A 155 -27.71 -1.81 17.85
CA GLU A 155 -27.71 -2.50 16.56
C GLU A 155 -26.77 -1.85 15.54
N ALA A 156 -26.43 -2.60 14.50
CA ALA A 156 -25.76 -2.05 13.32
C ALA A 156 -26.75 -1.16 12.54
N ILE A 157 -26.27 -0.03 12.05
CA ILE A 157 -27.08 0.90 11.24
C ILE A 157 -26.45 1.09 9.85
N HIS A 158 -27.19 1.77 8.98
CA HIS A 158 -26.67 2.21 7.69
C HIS A 158 -25.74 3.42 7.85
N SER A 159 -24.78 3.51 6.94
CA SER A 159 -23.85 4.63 6.81
C SER A 159 -23.58 4.89 5.33
N PRO A 160 -23.54 6.16 4.89
CA PRO A 160 -23.11 6.53 3.55
C PRO A 160 -21.81 5.88 3.11
N TYR A 161 -20.85 5.72 4.03
CA TYR A 161 -19.56 5.09 3.76
C TYR A 161 -19.72 3.60 3.39
N GLU A 162 -20.53 2.87 4.17
CA GLU A 162 -20.84 1.46 3.88
C GLU A 162 -21.72 1.30 2.62
N ASP A 163 -22.67 2.21 2.40
CA ASP A 163 -23.59 2.15 1.27
C ASP A 163 -22.88 2.42 -0.06
N ILE A 164 -21.95 3.38 -0.11
CA ILE A 164 -21.09 3.62 -1.28
C ILE A 164 -20.28 2.36 -1.62
N TYR A 165 -19.64 1.75 -0.61
CA TYR A 165 -18.88 0.52 -0.79
C TYR A 165 -19.75 -0.62 -1.33
N ASN A 166 -20.92 -0.84 -0.71
CA ASN A 166 -21.85 -1.90 -1.09
C ASN A 166 -22.39 -1.70 -2.51
N GLU A 167 -22.73 -0.46 -2.89
CA GLU A 167 -23.21 -0.14 -4.24
C GLU A 167 -22.14 -0.41 -5.29
N ALA A 168 -20.89 0.00 -5.06
CA ALA A 168 -19.79 -0.25 -5.97
C ALA A 168 -19.49 -1.76 -6.10
N CYS A 169 -19.45 -2.49 -4.98
CA CYS A 169 -19.30 -3.96 -5.01
C CYS A 169 -20.44 -4.63 -5.77
N ASN A 170 -21.69 -4.19 -5.57
CA ASN A 170 -22.85 -4.72 -6.28
C ASN A 170 -22.76 -4.44 -7.79
N TYR A 171 -22.31 -3.25 -8.19
CA TYR A 171 -22.06 -2.95 -9.61
C TYR A 171 -21.03 -3.92 -10.21
N LEU A 172 -19.90 -4.15 -9.52
CA LEU A 172 -18.85 -5.08 -9.98
C LEU A 172 -19.33 -6.54 -10.06
N GLN A 173 -20.19 -6.97 -9.14
CA GLN A 173 -20.79 -8.31 -9.16
C GLN A 173 -21.72 -8.54 -10.35
N ASN A 174 -22.36 -7.48 -10.84
CA ASN A 174 -23.32 -7.54 -11.94
C ASN A 174 -22.72 -7.16 -13.31
N LEU A 175 -21.46 -6.71 -13.34
CA LEU A 175 -20.79 -6.29 -14.57
C LEU A 175 -20.62 -7.46 -15.55
N PRO A 176 -20.95 -7.35 -16.85
CA PRO A 176 -20.82 -8.47 -17.79
C PRO A 176 -19.38 -8.98 -17.93
N LEU A 177 -19.15 -10.29 -17.67
CA LEU A 177 -17.80 -10.91 -17.71
C LEU A 177 -17.21 -11.04 -19.11
N THR A 178 -18.03 -11.00 -20.16
CA THR A 178 -17.56 -10.96 -21.56
C THR A 178 -16.62 -9.78 -21.82
N VAL A 179 -16.76 -8.72 -21.02
CA VAL A 179 -15.90 -7.54 -21.06
C VAL A 179 -14.51 -7.83 -20.45
N CYS A 180 -14.40 -8.68 -19.42
CA CYS A 180 -13.10 -9.04 -18.82
C CYS A 180 -12.25 -9.94 -19.74
N GLN A 181 -12.88 -10.78 -20.57
CA GLN A 181 -12.19 -11.64 -21.53
C GLN A 181 -11.67 -10.89 -22.78
N GLN A 182 -12.26 -9.73 -23.09
CA GLN A 182 -11.90 -8.88 -24.23
C GLN A 182 -11.08 -7.64 -23.82
N GLY A 183 -10.76 -7.50 -22.53
CA GLY A 183 -10.11 -6.33 -21.96
C GLY A 183 -11.15 -5.30 -21.53
N LEU A 184 -11.55 -5.35 -20.26
CA LEU A 184 -12.30 -4.25 -19.66
C LEU A 184 -11.38 -3.03 -19.72
N GLY A 185 -11.85 -1.96 -20.37
CA GLY A 185 -11.06 -0.74 -20.52
C GLY A 185 -10.75 -0.16 -19.14
N SER A 186 -11.68 0.61 -18.60
CA SER A 186 -11.51 1.24 -17.29
C SER A 186 -12.87 1.50 -16.66
N VAL A 187 -13.02 1.13 -15.39
CA VAL A 187 -14.16 1.52 -14.53
C VAL A 187 -13.64 2.46 -13.46
N VAL A 188 -14.23 3.66 -13.42
CA VAL A 188 -13.88 4.70 -12.47
C VAL A 188 -15.03 4.89 -11.47
N PHE A 189 -14.73 4.74 -10.19
CA PHE A 189 -15.61 5.08 -9.08
C PHE A 189 -15.21 6.44 -8.52
N ASP A 190 -15.82 7.52 -9.01
CA ASP A 190 -15.62 8.88 -8.48
C ASP A 190 -16.47 9.06 -7.22
N ILE A 191 -15.78 9.13 -6.10
CA ILE A 191 -16.37 9.13 -4.77
C ILE A 191 -16.01 10.42 -4.07
N GLU A 192 -17.04 11.10 -3.58
CA GLU A 192 -16.90 12.20 -2.65
C GLU A 192 -17.32 11.73 -1.26
N LEU A 193 -16.51 12.00 -0.25
CA LEU A 193 -16.83 11.77 1.16
C LEU A 193 -16.84 13.08 1.93
N GLN A 194 -17.71 13.20 2.93
CA GLN A 194 -17.58 14.27 3.91
C GLN A 194 -16.49 13.94 4.94
N GLY A 195 -15.77 14.96 5.37
CA GLY A 195 -14.73 14.84 6.40
C GLY A 195 -13.38 15.32 5.91
N GLU A 196 -12.34 14.81 6.56
CA GLU A 196 -10.95 15.15 6.31
C GLU A 196 -10.05 14.05 6.86
N ASP A 197 -8.81 14.02 6.39
CA ASP A 197 -7.75 13.20 6.97
C ASP A 197 -7.29 13.77 8.32
N GLU A 198 -6.93 12.88 9.23
CA GLU A 198 -6.38 13.26 10.53
C GLU A 198 -4.95 12.69 10.70
N PRO A 199 -3.91 13.49 10.37
CA PRO A 199 -2.52 13.11 10.59
C PRO A 199 -2.25 12.80 12.06
N LEU A 200 -1.55 11.70 12.33
CA LEU A 200 -1.28 11.23 13.69
C LEU A 200 0.02 11.79 14.27
N GLY A 201 0.87 12.42 13.45
CA GLY A 201 2.17 12.96 13.88
C GLY A 201 3.25 11.88 14.07
N VAL A 202 3.02 10.68 13.54
CA VAL A 202 3.96 9.56 13.54
C VAL A 202 4.29 9.25 12.09
N GLY A 203 5.47 9.62 11.60
CA GLY A 203 5.82 9.43 10.18
C GLY A 203 4.74 9.96 9.22
N HIS A 204 4.29 9.12 8.29
CA HIS A 204 3.20 9.40 7.35
C HIS A 204 1.82 8.90 7.83
N GLU A 205 1.70 8.40 9.06
CA GLU A 205 0.47 7.81 9.58
C GLU A 205 -0.67 8.83 9.70
N SER A 206 -1.85 8.43 9.23
CA SER A 206 -3.05 9.26 9.21
C SER A 206 -4.30 8.40 9.34
N LEU A 207 -5.33 8.91 10.03
CA LEU A 207 -6.66 8.34 9.92
C LEU A 207 -7.29 8.84 8.61
N CYS A 208 -7.21 8.03 7.56
CA CYS A 208 -7.68 8.37 6.21
C CYS A 208 -8.81 7.43 5.77
N LEU A 209 -10.06 7.87 5.93
CA LEU A 209 -11.23 7.11 5.46
C LEU A 209 -11.28 7.05 3.92
N ALA A 210 -10.80 8.09 3.25
CA ALA A 210 -10.78 8.12 1.79
C ALA A 210 -9.83 7.05 1.21
N GLU A 211 -8.61 6.91 1.75
CA GLU A 211 -7.68 5.85 1.39
C GLU A 211 -8.22 4.47 1.77
N ALA A 212 -8.73 4.30 2.99
CA ALA A 212 -9.29 3.04 3.44
C ALA A 212 -10.40 2.55 2.49
N LEU A 213 -11.25 3.46 1.99
CA LEU A 213 -12.28 3.13 1.00
C LEU A 213 -11.71 2.84 -0.38
N HIS A 214 -10.68 3.57 -0.82
CA HIS A 214 -9.98 3.30 -2.08
C HIS A 214 -9.44 1.86 -2.09
N GLU A 215 -8.73 1.50 -1.02
CA GLU A 215 -8.11 0.20 -0.82
C GLU A 215 -9.16 -0.92 -0.66
N ASP A 216 -10.19 -0.71 0.16
CA ASP A 216 -11.32 -1.64 0.30
C ASP A 216 -11.96 -1.95 -1.05
N LEU A 217 -12.29 -0.93 -1.84
CA LEU A 217 -12.94 -1.10 -3.13
C LEU A 217 -12.06 -1.82 -4.14
N TYR A 218 -10.78 -1.43 -4.21
CA TYR A 218 -9.86 -2.00 -5.19
C TYR A 218 -9.65 -3.51 -4.96
N PHE A 219 -9.30 -3.91 -3.73
CA PHE A 219 -9.04 -5.31 -3.45
C PHE A 219 -10.31 -6.16 -3.42
N SER A 220 -11.44 -5.62 -2.96
CA SER A 220 -12.73 -6.32 -3.08
C SER A 220 -13.11 -6.53 -4.54
N ALA A 221 -12.73 -5.64 -5.46
CA ALA A 221 -12.95 -5.85 -6.88
C ALA A 221 -12.16 -7.06 -7.40
N LEU A 222 -10.87 -7.18 -7.04
CA LEU A 222 -10.04 -8.34 -7.42
C LEU A 222 -10.67 -9.65 -6.92
N GLU A 223 -11.10 -9.67 -5.66
CA GLU A 223 -11.72 -10.84 -5.04
C GLU A 223 -13.06 -11.21 -5.69
N ILE A 224 -13.88 -10.21 -6.03
CA ILE A 224 -15.13 -10.40 -6.78
C ILE A 224 -14.85 -11.04 -8.14
N PHE A 225 -13.89 -10.51 -8.92
CA PHE A 225 -13.60 -11.06 -10.24
C PHE A 225 -12.95 -12.44 -10.19
N GLN A 226 -12.05 -12.70 -9.24
CA GLN A 226 -11.49 -14.04 -9.01
C GLN A 226 -12.60 -15.06 -8.79
N HIS A 227 -13.53 -14.76 -7.87
CA HIS A 227 -14.67 -15.64 -7.60
C HIS A 227 -15.55 -15.84 -8.83
N ARG A 228 -15.93 -14.76 -9.51
CA ARG A 228 -16.83 -14.82 -10.69
C ARG A 228 -16.22 -15.58 -11.86
N LEU A 229 -14.89 -15.61 -11.98
CA LEU A 229 -14.15 -16.35 -13.00
C LEU A 229 -13.73 -17.76 -12.55
N GLY A 230 -14.06 -18.17 -11.32
CA GLY A 230 -13.69 -19.48 -10.77
C GLY A 230 -12.20 -19.63 -10.47
N LEU A 231 -11.48 -18.51 -10.30
CA LEU A 231 -10.05 -18.50 -9.96
C LEU A 231 -9.84 -18.66 -8.45
N SER A 232 -8.66 -19.14 -8.08
CA SER A 232 -8.26 -19.24 -6.68
C SER A 232 -8.04 -17.85 -6.06
N SER A 233 -8.18 -17.74 -4.73
CA SER A 233 -7.91 -16.49 -4.03
C SER A 233 -6.44 -16.11 -4.19
N GLY A 234 -6.18 -14.88 -4.62
CA GLY A 234 -4.82 -14.39 -4.85
C GLY A 234 -4.22 -14.84 -6.19
N ASP A 235 -5.01 -15.41 -7.10
CA ASP A 235 -4.55 -15.74 -8.45
C ASP A 235 -4.09 -14.48 -9.20
N ARG A 236 -2.78 -14.43 -9.51
CA ARG A 236 -2.10 -13.29 -10.15
C ARG A 236 -2.26 -13.28 -11.68
N THR A 237 -2.93 -14.28 -12.26
CA THR A 237 -3.25 -14.30 -13.70
C THR A 237 -4.53 -13.52 -14.03
N LEU A 238 -5.27 -13.07 -13.01
CA LEU A 238 -6.47 -12.26 -13.16
C LEU A 238 -6.20 -11.00 -13.99
N LYS A 239 -7.07 -10.73 -14.96
CA LYS A 239 -7.05 -9.54 -15.82
C LYS A 239 -8.41 -8.84 -15.80
N PRO A 240 -8.78 -8.12 -14.72
CA PRO A 240 -10.09 -7.51 -14.59
C PRO A 240 -10.19 -6.15 -15.34
N GLY A 241 -9.12 -5.67 -15.98
CA GLY A 241 -9.00 -4.31 -16.50
C GLY A 241 -8.63 -3.29 -15.42
N GLN A 242 -8.64 -1.99 -15.75
CA GLN A 242 -8.40 -0.94 -14.75
C GLN A 242 -9.65 -0.66 -13.94
N ILE A 243 -9.52 -0.80 -12.61
CA ILE A 243 -10.56 -0.47 -11.65
C ILE A 243 -10.00 0.63 -10.76
N LEU A 244 -10.59 1.82 -10.85
CA LEU A 244 -10.02 3.03 -10.27
C LEU A 244 -11.02 3.67 -9.30
N PRO A 245 -10.92 3.34 -8.01
CA PRO A 245 -11.54 4.14 -6.95
C PRO A 245 -10.85 5.50 -6.87
N VAL A 246 -11.60 6.59 -7.08
CA VAL A 246 -11.11 7.96 -6.96
C VAL A 246 -11.85 8.59 -5.80
N VAL A 247 -11.25 8.53 -4.61
CA VAL A 247 -11.89 8.95 -3.36
C VAL A 247 -11.31 10.26 -2.88
N ARG A 248 -12.15 11.29 -2.77
CA ARG A 248 -11.77 12.64 -2.34
C ARG A 248 -12.75 13.17 -1.31
N TYR A 249 -12.30 14.12 -0.48
CA TYR A 249 -13.22 14.83 0.41
C TYR A 249 -13.97 15.94 -0.32
N GLY A 250 -15.19 16.21 0.13
CA GLY A 250 -16.02 17.30 -0.37
C GLY A 250 -17.19 17.61 0.57
N GLN A 251 -18.26 18.15 0.00
CA GLN A 251 -19.42 18.64 0.75
C GLN A 251 -20.51 17.58 0.93
N GLN A 252 -20.46 16.47 0.19
CA GLN A 252 -21.48 15.42 0.21
C GLN A 252 -20.85 14.03 0.13
N ASN A 253 -21.59 13.01 0.58
CA ASN A 253 -21.24 11.63 0.31
C ASN A 253 -21.89 11.22 -1.02
N SER A 254 -21.10 10.95 -2.05
CA SER A 254 -21.63 10.60 -3.37
C SER A 254 -20.77 9.58 -4.11
N LEU A 255 -21.42 8.79 -4.95
CA LEU A 255 -20.76 7.85 -5.86
C LEU A 255 -21.21 8.13 -7.29
N ARG A 256 -20.24 8.31 -8.19
CA ARG A 256 -20.44 8.34 -9.64
C ARG A 256 -19.59 7.27 -10.32
N ILE A 257 -20.25 6.35 -11.02
CA ILE A 257 -19.60 5.29 -11.79
C ILE A 257 -19.51 5.70 -13.26
N ARG A 258 -18.31 5.58 -13.85
CA ARG A 258 -18.02 5.86 -15.27
C ARG A 258 -17.23 4.69 -15.89
N GLU A 259 -17.56 4.37 -17.13
CA GLU A 259 -16.85 3.38 -17.96
C GLU A 259 -16.08 4.17 -19.04
N GLU A 260 -14.90 4.68 -18.68
CA GLU A 260 -14.11 5.56 -19.54
C GLU A 260 -12.62 5.39 -19.25
N GLN A 261 -11.76 5.55 -20.27
CA GLN A 261 -10.32 5.57 -20.08
C GLN A 261 -9.93 6.75 -19.19
N TRP A 262 -9.32 6.49 -18.04
CA TRP A 262 -9.09 7.51 -17.03
C TRP A 262 -7.89 8.41 -17.35
N ALA A 263 -6.73 7.83 -17.65
CA ALA A 263 -5.55 8.58 -18.04
C ALA A 263 -5.48 8.63 -19.57
N GLU A 264 -5.65 9.82 -20.16
CA GLU A 264 -5.50 10.01 -21.60
C GLU A 264 -4.06 9.70 -22.02
N VAL A 265 -3.90 9.22 -23.24
CA VAL A 265 -2.58 9.08 -23.86
C VAL A 265 -2.22 10.45 -24.42
N GLU A 266 -1.64 11.30 -23.57
CA GLU A 266 -1.19 12.61 -23.99
C GLU A 266 0.03 12.51 -24.90
N ALA A 267 0.14 13.43 -25.86
CA ALA A 267 1.35 13.58 -26.64
C ALA A 267 2.50 13.95 -25.69
N ILE A 268 3.56 13.15 -25.70
CA ILE A 268 4.70 13.39 -24.83
C ILE A 268 5.38 14.68 -25.26
N SER A 269 5.26 15.71 -24.42
CA SER A 269 6.04 16.94 -24.57
C SER A 269 7.52 16.64 -24.34
N ALA A 270 8.39 17.13 -25.21
CA ALA A 270 9.82 17.03 -25.01
C ALA A 270 10.22 17.79 -23.72
N CYS A 271 10.81 17.09 -22.77
CA CYS A 271 11.44 17.71 -21.61
C CYS A 271 12.90 17.99 -21.93
N GLU A 272 13.25 19.25 -22.17
CA GLU A 272 14.64 19.68 -22.44
C GLU A 272 15.44 19.95 -21.16
N ILE A 273 14.79 19.98 -20.00
CA ILE A 273 15.42 20.29 -18.72
C ILE A 273 16.04 19.01 -18.14
N ARG A 274 17.36 18.99 -18.06
CA ARG A 274 18.10 17.97 -17.30
C ARG A 274 17.96 18.20 -15.82
N LEU A 275 17.65 17.14 -15.09
CA LEU A 275 17.43 17.18 -13.66
C LEU A 275 18.70 16.79 -12.91
N ASP A 276 18.93 17.42 -11.77
CA ASP A 276 19.81 16.85 -10.77
C ASP A 276 19.05 15.76 -10.00
N LEU A 277 19.15 14.54 -10.50
CA LEU A 277 18.44 13.39 -9.95
C LEU A 277 18.78 13.12 -8.47
N SER A 278 19.95 13.57 -7.99
CA SER A 278 20.35 13.36 -6.58
C SER A 278 19.49 14.12 -5.58
N ASN A 279 18.86 15.21 -6.02
CA ASN A 279 18.01 16.09 -5.20
C ASN A 279 16.52 15.92 -5.47
N ILE A 280 16.11 14.90 -6.24
CA ILE A 280 14.70 14.63 -6.50
C ILE A 280 14.05 14.04 -5.26
N ASP A 281 12.94 14.66 -4.88
CA ASP A 281 12.19 14.41 -3.65
C ASP A 281 10.72 14.04 -3.94
N ARG A 282 10.41 13.68 -5.19
CA ARG A 282 9.07 13.35 -5.67
C ARG A 282 9.11 12.42 -6.89
N PRO A 283 7.99 11.78 -7.24
CA PRO A 283 7.87 11.08 -8.52
C PRO A 283 8.18 12.00 -9.71
N LEU A 284 8.86 11.45 -10.72
CA LEU A 284 9.11 12.12 -11.99
C LEU A 284 7.90 12.01 -12.92
N SER A 285 7.71 12.99 -13.81
CA SER A 285 6.74 12.81 -14.90
C SER A 285 7.28 11.82 -15.94
N PHE A 286 6.39 11.22 -16.74
CA PHE A 286 6.78 10.34 -17.84
C PHE A 286 7.81 11.01 -18.78
N ALA A 287 7.58 12.27 -19.14
CA ALA A 287 8.48 13.04 -20.01
C ALA A 287 9.87 13.25 -19.37
N GLN A 288 9.95 13.46 -18.05
CA GLN A 288 11.21 13.56 -17.33
C GLN A 288 11.97 12.22 -17.33
N ILE A 289 11.28 11.12 -17.06
CA ILE A 289 11.88 9.76 -17.10
C ILE A 289 12.43 9.47 -18.50
N GLN A 290 11.64 9.74 -19.54
CA GLN A 290 12.05 9.48 -20.91
C GLN A 290 13.24 10.36 -21.32
N ALA A 291 13.26 11.64 -20.95
CA ALA A 291 14.38 12.53 -21.26
C ALA A 291 15.69 12.09 -20.59
N GLU A 292 15.64 11.73 -19.30
CA GLU A 292 16.82 11.25 -18.57
C GLU A 292 17.31 9.90 -19.09
N PHE A 293 16.41 9.01 -19.50
CA PHE A 293 16.76 7.74 -20.13
C PHE A 293 17.39 7.93 -21.52
N ASN A 294 16.78 8.75 -22.39
CA ASN A 294 17.29 8.99 -23.74
C ASN A 294 18.72 9.55 -23.73
N ALA A 295 19.07 10.31 -22.70
CA ALA A 295 20.42 10.85 -22.55
C ALA A 295 21.51 9.79 -22.27
N LEU A 296 21.15 8.56 -21.88
CA LEU A 296 22.09 7.46 -21.68
C LEU A 296 22.63 6.92 -23.01
N ASN A 297 21.91 7.10 -24.13
CA ASN A 297 22.34 6.74 -25.49
C ASN A 297 22.83 5.28 -25.65
N GLY A 298 22.02 4.31 -25.19
CA GLY A 298 22.31 2.87 -25.30
C GLY A 298 21.72 2.21 -26.55
N GLU A 299 21.90 0.88 -26.65
CA GLU A 299 21.29 0.04 -27.69
C GLU A 299 19.81 -0.19 -27.39
N CYS A 300 18.95 0.73 -27.85
CA CYS A 300 17.53 0.76 -27.50
C CYS A 300 16.73 -0.43 -28.05
N PHE A 301 15.71 -0.80 -27.30
CA PHE A 301 14.58 -1.64 -27.70
C PHE A 301 13.31 -1.03 -27.12
N ASN A 302 12.23 -1.04 -27.90
CA ASN A 302 11.01 -0.32 -27.59
C ASN A 302 9.79 -1.17 -27.95
N ALA A 303 8.71 -0.98 -27.19
CA ALA A 303 7.40 -1.55 -27.47
C ALA A 303 6.32 -0.54 -27.08
N ASN A 304 5.07 -0.97 -27.09
CA ASN A 304 3.94 -0.20 -26.59
C ASN A 304 3.23 -0.99 -25.48
N SER A 305 2.78 -0.29 -24.45
CA SER A 305 1.90 -0.82 -23.41
C SER A 305 0.53 -1.21 -23.98
N GLN A 306 -0.30 -1.83 -23.16
CA GLN A 306 -1.67 -2.17 -23.53
C GLN A 306 -2.49 -0.95 -24.00
N GLN A 307 -2.29 0.24 -23.42
CA GLN A 307 -2.95 1.48 -23.86
C GLN A 307 -2.13 2.28 -24.88
N GLY A 308 -1.04 1.73 -25.41
CA GLY A 308 -0.25 2.35 -26.47
C GLY A 308 0.85 3.31 -26.00
N ARG A 309 1.10 3.46 -24.69
CA ARG A 309 2.21 4.27 -24.18
C ARG A 309 3.55 3.61 -24.51
N PRO A 310 4.62 4.38 -24.80
CA PRO A 310 5.88 3.79 -25.17
C PRO A 310 6.53 3.08 -23.97
N LEU A 311 6.95 1.85 -24.20
CA LEU A 311 7.88 1.11 -23.37
C LEU A 311 9.27 1.28 -23.96
N PHE A 312 10.25 1.63 -23.14
CA PHE A 312 11.62 1.91 -23.59
C PHE A 312 12.65 1.32 -22.63
N GLY A 313 13.72 0.80 -23.21
CA GLY A 313 14.79 0.09 -22.52
C GLY A 313 16.02 -0.01 -23.43
N ALA A 314 17.19 -0.24 -22.85
CA ALA A 314 18.43 -0.30 -23.61
C ALA A 314 19.45 -1.24 -22.98
N GLY A 315 20.33 -1.79 -23.82
CA GLY A 315 21.57 -2.43 -23.42
C GLY A 315 22.74 -1.45 -23.47
N PHE A 316 23.67 -1.59 -22.54
CA PHE A 316 24.87 -0.75 -22.41
C PHE A 316 26.08 -1.64 -22.22
N ASN A 317 27.18 -1.30 -22.92
CA ASN A 317 28.44 -2.05 -22.88
C ASN A 317 28.25 -3.57 -23.06
N THR A 318 27.28 -3.98 -23.89
CA THR A 318 26.81 -5.38 -24.05
C THR A 318 27.90 -6.35 -24.52
N HIS A 319 29.02 -5.81 -25.02
CA HIS A 319 30.23 -6.55 -25.39
C HIS A 319 31.06 -7.04 -24.20
N LEU A 320 30.83 -6.54 -22.98
CA LEU A 320 31.53 -6.98 -21.77
C LEU A 320 30.98 -8.31 -21.25
N ALA A 321 31.85 -9.09 -20.62
CA ALA A 321 31.56 -10.47 -20.22
C ALA A 321 30.61 -10.59 -19.02
N ARG A 322 30.52 -9.56 -18.17
CA ARG A 322 29.70 -9.58 -16.96
C ARG A 322 28.51 -8.66 -17.13
N GLY A 323 27.32 -9.21 -16.87
CA GLY A 323 26.05 -8.54 -17.08
C GLY A 323 25.25 -8.32 -15.80
N LEU A 324 24.61 -7.16 -15.72
CA LEU A 324 23.60 -6.80 -14.72
C LEU A 324 22.29 -6.44 -15.43
N ALA A 325 21.17 -7.02 -15.00
CA ALA A 325 19.86 -6.52 -15.40
C ALA A 325 19.34 -5.55 -14.34
N LEU A 326 18.87 -4.38 -14.76
CA LEU A 326 18.28 -3.35 -13.88
C LEU A 326 16.86 -3.02 -14.37
N SER A 327 15.89 -3.02 -13.46
CA SER A 327 14.53 -2.56 -13.77
C SER A 327 13.90 -1.76 -12.65
N SER A 328 12.95 -0.91 -13.02
CA SER A 328 12.18 -0.08 -12.10
C SER A 328 10.76 0.14 -12.63
N GLY A 329 9.85 0.56 -11.75
CA GLY A 329 8.48 0.91 -12.13
C GLY A 329 7.68 -0.26 -12.69
N GLN A 330 7.97 -1.49 -12.22
CA GLN A 330 7.15 -2.67 -12.52
C GLN A 330 5.77 -2.52 -11.89
N HIS A 331 5.73 -2.15 -10.60
CA HIS A 331 4.55 -1.61 -9.96
C HIS A 331 4.63 -0.10 -10.02
N ALA A 332 3.57 0.55 -10.51
CA ALA A 332 3.72 1.92 -10.94
C ALA A 332 3.58 2.95 -9.81
N ASN A 333 2.96 2.57 -8.69
CA ASN A 333 2.87 3.38 -7.47
C ASN A 333 4.16 3.37 -6.63
N GLU A 334 5.14 2.51 -6.98
CA GLU A 334 6.43 2.33 -6.29
C GLU A 334 7.52 3.12 -7.04
N SER A 335 7.57 4.43 -6.78
CA SER A 335 8.14 5.39 -7.73
C SER A 335 9.58 5.83 -7.46
N SER A 336 10.11 5.61 -6.25
CA SER A 336 11.48 6.01 -5.90
C SER A 336 12.54 5.16 -6.60
N GLY A 337 12.23 3.89 -6.88
CA GLY A 337 13.07 2.98 -7.66
C GLY A 337 13.40 3.50 -9.06
N VAL A 338 12.47 4.24 -9.69
CA VAL A 338 12.69 4.85 -11.03
C VAL A 338 13.83 5.87 -10.98
N VAL A 339 13.83 6.74 -9.97
CA VAL A 339 14.87 7.77 -9.80
C VAL A 339 16.20 7.13 -9.42
N GLY A 340 16.19 6.21 -8.45
CA GLY A 340 17.40 5.48 -8.03
C GLY A 340 18.04 4.69 -9.19
N GLY A 341 17.22 4.04 -10.01
CA GLY A 341 17.65 3.31 -11.21
C GLY A 341 18.26 4.21 -12.28
N LEU A 342 17.64 5.37 -12.58
CA LEU A 342 18.17 6.33 -13.55
C LEU A 342 19.54 6.86 -13.11
N ARG A 343 19.68 7.18 -11.82
CA ARG A 343 20.96 7.62 -11.24
C ARG A 343 22.03 6.54 -11.35
N ALA A 344 21.68 5.31 -11.00
CA ALA A 344 22.62 4.19 -11.06
C ALA A 344 23.05 3.93 -12.50
N ALA A 345 22.12 3.92 -13.46
CA ALA A 345 22.43 3.76 -14.88
C ALA A 345 23.38 4.86 -15.40
N GLN A 346 23.18 6.13 -15.00
CA GLN A 346 24.11 7.22 -15.35
C GLN A 346 25.51 7.00 -14.80
N GLN A 347 25.63 6.46 -13.58
CA GLN A 347 26.93 6.19 -12.95
C GLN A 347 27.62 4.97 -13.57
N LEU A 348 26.89 3.87 -13.77
CA LEU A 348 27.40 2.65 -14.41
C LEU A 348 27.91 2.92 -15.84
N LEU A 349 27.20 3.76 -16.60
CA LEU A 349 27.63 4.17 -17.93
C LEU A 349 28.96 4.96 -17.90
N LYS A 350 29.13 5.87 -16.91
CA LYS A 350 30.37 6.64 -16.74
C LYS A 350 31.55 5.76 -16.34
N GLU A 351 31.31 4.76 -15.48
CA GLU A 351 32.34 3.81 -15.06
C GLU A 351 32.75 2.89 -16.21
N GLY A 352 31.80 2.44 -17.03
CA GLY A 352 32.10 1.78 -18.31
C GLY A 352 32.70 0.38 -18.20
N VAL A 353 32.66 -0.23 -17.01
CA VAL A 353 33.33 -1.51 -16.69
C VAL A 353 32.38 -2.71 -16.62
N LEU A 354 31.06 -2.48 -16.70
CA LEU A 354 30.03 -3.52 -16.60
C LEU A 354 29.05 -3.43 -17.77
N ALA A 355 28.64 -4.58 -18.33
CA ALA A 355 27.50 -4.63 -19.24
C ALA A 355 26.21 -4.57 -18.42
N PHE A 356 25.23 -3.78 -18.85
CA PHE A 356 23.93 -3.79 -18.18
C PHE A 356 22.78 -3.53 -19.14
N THR A 357 21.60 -4.04 -18.79
CA THR A 357 20.33 -3.64 -19.40
C THR A 357 19.53 -2.82 -18.41
N TYR A 358 18.83 -1.79 -18.90
CA TYR A 358 18.00 -0.96 -18.06
C TYR A 358 16.61 -0.73 -18.66
N ARG A 359 15.60 -0.96 -17.82
CA ARG A 359 14.19 -0.59 -18.06
C ARG A 359 13.72 0.34 -16.94
N PRO A 360 13.61 1.66 -17.18
CA PRO A 360 13.29 2.63 -16.13
C PRO A 360 11.82 2.62 -15.70
N LEU A 361 10.91 2.20 -16.59
CA LEU A 361 9.48 2.20 -16.31
C LEU A 361 8.80 1.01 -16.98
N GLY A 362 8.57 -0.06 -16.22
CA GLY A 362 7.95 -1.29 -16.71
C GLY A 362 6.45 -1.18 -16.98
N ASN A 363 5.73 -0.36 -16.21
CA ASN A 363 4.27 -0.22 -16.27
C ASN A 363 3.84 1.25 -16.49
N PRO A 364 3.97 1.79 -17.72
CA PRO A 364 3.67 3.19 -18.00
C PRO A 364 2.17 3.52 -17.92
N ASP A 365 1.28 2.54 -18.13
CA ASP A 365 -0.17 2.74 -18.01
C ASP A 365 -0.62 2.87 -16.56
N GLY A 366 -0.12 2.00 -15.68
CA GLY A 366 -0.28 2.15 -14.23
C GLY A 366 0.33 3.47 -13.76
N TYR A 367 1.48 3.87 -14.32
CA TYR A 367 2.18 5.09 -13.89
C TYR A 367 1.40 6.36 -14.21
N ALA A 368 0.75 6.40 -15.38
CA ALA A 368 -0.14 7.49 -15.73
C ALA A 368 -1.36 7.57 -14.80
N ALA A 369 -1.93 6.41 -14.42
CA ALA A 369 -3.02 6.36 -13.43
C ALA A 369 -2.53 6.83 -12.04
N PHE A 370 -1.34 6.40 -11.63
CA PHE A 370 -0.70 6.79 -10.37
C PHE A 370 -0.52 8.31 -10.27
N LEU A 371 0.10 8.94 -11.27
CA LEU A 371 0.32 10.39 -11.27
C LEU A 371 -1.00 11.17 -11.18
N LYS A 372 -2.03 10.76 -11.93
CA LYS A 372 -3.34 11.38 -11.89
C LYS A 372 -4.06 11.19 -10.55
N LEU A 373 -3.89 10.05 -9.90
CA LEU A 373 -4.41 9.84 -8.55
C LEU A 373 -3.66 10.70 -7.52
N CYS A 374 -2.35 10.88 -7.66
CA CYS A 374 -1.56 11.77 -6.81
C CYS A 374 -1.96 13.25 -6.94
N GLU A 375 -2.44 13.71 -8.10
CA GLU A 375 -2.96 15.08 -8.28
C GLU A 375 -4.20 15.33 -7.41
N ILE A 376 -5.01 14.30 -7.17
CA ILE A 376 -6.26 14.38 -6.40
C ILE A 376 -5.98 14.13 -4.92
N SER A 377 -5.20 13.09 -4.63
CA SER A 377 -4.95 12.56 -3.29
C SER A 377 -3.46 12.23 -3.12
N PRO A 378 -2.61 13.24 -2.85
CA PRO A 378 -1.14 13.11 -2.93
C PRO A 378 -0.49 12.31 -1.81
N ARG A 379 -1.27 11.86 -0.81
CA ARG A 379 -0.78 11.15 0.39
C ARG A 379 -1.46 9.79 0.58
N GLN A 380 -2.32 9.38 -0.35
CA GLN A 380 -3.02 8.11 -0.25
C GLN A 380 -2.21 6.98 -0.91
N MET A 381 -2.35 5.76 -0.43
CA MET A 381 -1.99 4.56 -1.17
C MET A 381 -2.83 4.45 -2.42
N HIS A 382 -2.19 4.10 -3.54
CA HIS A 382 -2.83 4.01 -4.85
C HIS A 382 -2.61 2.61 -5.44
N HIS A 383 -2.97 1.55 -4.70
CA HIS A 383 -2.83 0.18 -5.21
C HIS A 383 -3.64 -0.06 -6.49
N ALA A 384 -4.69 0.73 -6.72
CA ALA A 384 -5.41 0.73 -7.99
C ALA A 384 -4.53 1.06 -9.21
N ALA A 385 -3.39 1.73 -9.01
CA ALA A 385 -2.40 2.04 -10.03
C ALA A 385 -1.16 1.12 -10.01
N ARG A 386 -1.07 0.16 -9.07
CA ARG A 386 0.02 -0.82 -8.99
C ARG A 386 0.12 -1.68 -10.25
N TYR A 387 -1.03 -2.12 -10.75
CA TYR A 387 -1.18 -3.13 -11.81
C TYR A 387 -1.19 -2.51 -13.22
N THR A 388 -1.05 -3.34 -14.25
CA THR A 388 -1.09 -2.88 -15.65
C THR A 388 -2.49 -2.43 -16.06
N ALA A 389 -2.68 -1.90 -17.28
CA ALA A 389 -4.01 -1.54 -17.76
C ALA A 389 -4.97 -2.75 -17.88
N SER A 390 -4.43 -3.97 -18.01
CA SER A 390 -5.22 -5.20 -17.96
C SER A 390 -5.63 -5.58 -16.53
N GLY A 391 -5.15 -4.86 -15.52
CA GLY A 391 -5.36 -5.11 -14.09
C GLY A 391 -4.63 -6.34 -13.56
N CYS A 392 -3.65 -6.86 -14.31
CA CYS A 392 -2.82 -7.99 -13.87
C CYS A 392 -1.49 -7.53 -13.30
N ASP A 393 -0.89 -8.39 -12.50
CA ASP A 393 0.45 -8.19 -11.99
C ASP A 393 1.45 -8.37 -13.14
N LEU A 394 2.31 -7.38 -13.40
CA LEU A 394 3.20 -7.42 -14.56
C LEU A 394 4.08 -8.67 -14.58
N ALA A 395 4.50 -9.16 -13.40
CA ALA A 395 5.33 -10.35 -13.31
C ALA A 395 4.61 -11.64 -13.76
N TYR A 396 3.27 -11.66 -13.84
CA TYR A 396 2.47 -12.88 -14.10
C TYR A 396 1.53 -12.74 -15.29
N GLY A 397 1.27 -11.53 -15.76
CA GLY A 397 0.38 -11.26 -16.88
C GLY A 397 1.01 -11.60 -18.23
N ASP A 398 0.26 -12.29 -19.08
CA ASP A 398 0.54 -12.33 -20.52
C ASP A 398 0.08 -11.01 -21.16
N VAL A 399 0.96 -10.00 -21.10
CA VAL A 399 0.71 -8.62 -21.53
C VAL A 399 1.96 -8.04 -22.23
N PRO A 400 1.83 -7.00 -23.08
CA PRO A 400 2.96 -6.42 -23.81
C PRO A 400 4.14 -6.01 -22.91
N GLU A 401 3.84 -5.49 -21.71
CA GLU A 401 4.84 -5.08 -20.72
C GLU A 401 5.70 -6.25 -20.21
N ARG A 402 5.11 -7.45 -20.12
CA ARG A 402 5.82 -8.68 -19.73
C ARG A 402 6.70 -9.18 -20.88
N THR A 403 6.19 -9.19 -22.11
CA THR A 403 7.02 -9.54 -23.30
C THR A 403 8.20 -8.59 -23.44
N PHE A 404 8.00 -7.30 -23.17
CA PHE A 404 9.06 -6.30 -23.14
C PHE A 404 10.14 -6.58 -22.08
N ALA A 405 9.79 -7.25 -20.96
CA ALA A 405 10.76 -7.71 -19.99
C ALA A 405 11.71 -8.79 -20.54
N ASP A 406 11.19 -9.67 -21.40
CA ASP A 406 11.98 -10.72 -22.02
C ASP A 406 12.95 -10.16 -23.08
N GLU A 407 12.61 -9.05 -23.74
CA GLU A 407 13.54 -8.36 -24.63
C GLU A 407 14.81 -7.89 -23.90
N ALA A 408 14.68 -7.37 -22.68
CA ALA A 408 15.84 -6.97 -21.87
C ALA A 408 16.77 -8.14 -21.57
N ARG A 409 16.22 -9.33 -21.33
CA ARG A 409 17.01 -10.55 -21.12
C ARG A 409 17.70 -11.01 -22.39
N ASN A 410 17.00 -10.96 -23.53
CA ASN A 410 17.56 -11.30 -24.83
C ASN A 410 18.70 -10.36 -25.25
N LYS A 411 18.68 -9.10 -24.79
CA LYS A 411 19.75 -8.12 -25.01
C LYS A 411 21.01 -8.40 -24.19
N LEU A 412 20.89 -9.06 -23.04
CA LEU A 412 22.03 -9.37 -22.17
C LEU A 412 21.85 -10.76 -21.53
N PRO A 413 21.93 -11.85 -22.33
CA PRO A 413 21.67 -13.20 -21.86
C PRO A 413 22.69 -13.69 -20.81
N GLN A 414 23.85 -13.04 -20.72
CA GLN A 414 24.88 -13.30 -19.71
C GLN A 414 24.65 -12.58 -18.37
N ALA A 415 23.54 -11.84 -18.21
CA ALA A 415 23.23 -11.16 -16.96
C ALA A 415 23.06 -12.16 -15.81
N LEU A 416 23.88 -12.00 -14.76
CA LEU A 416 23.88 -12.91 -13.61
C LEU A 416 22.88 -12.48 -12.54
N VAL A 417 22.83 -11.17 -12.27
CA VAL A 417 22.00 -10.57 -11.23
C VAL A 417 20.98 -9.64 -11.89
N HIS A 418 19.74 -9.74 -11.44
CA HIS A 418 18.68 -8.79 -11.74
C HIS A 418 18.36 -7.98 -10.48
N LEU A 419 18.59 -6.67 -10.57
CA LEU A 419 18.16 -5.70 -9.57
C LEU A 419 16.80 -5.14 -9.97
N ASN A 420 15.79 -5.54 -9.21
CA ASN A 420 14.39 -5.18 -9.45
C ASN A 420 13.95 -4.16 -8.40
N LEU A 421 13.88 -2.88 -8.78
CA LEU A 421 13.65 -1.79 -7.84
C LEU A 421 12.15 -1.59 -7.62
N HIS A 422 11.73 -1.80 -6.38
CA HIS A 422 10.35 -1.84 -5.92
C HIS A 422 10.15 -0.97 -4.66
N GLY A 423 8.90 -0.91 -4.22
CA GLY A 423 8.46 -0.18 -3.05
C GLY A 423 7.20 -0.79 -2.45
N TYR A 424 6.75 -0.24 -1.33
CA TYR A 424 5.57 -0.73 -0.63
C TYR A 424 4.98 0.37 0.26
N PRO A 425 3.79 0.14 0.84
CA PRO A 425 3.14 1.04 1.81
C PRO A 425 4.09 1.76 2.77
N ALA A 426 4.01 3.11 2.79
CA ALA A 426 4.80 3.96 3.67
C ALA A 426 4.17 4.24 5.04
N HIS A 427 2.90 3.86 5.20
CA HIS A 427 2.10 3.96 6.42
C HIS A 427 1.15 2.76 6.51
N GLU A 428 0.29 2.71 7.53
CA GLU A 428 -0.58 1.55 7.75
C GLU A 428 -1.59 1.32 6.63
N TRP A 429 -1.62 0.09 6.10
CA TRP A 429 -2.59 -0.31 5.08
C TRP A 429 -3.84 -0.96 5.71
N THR A 430 -5.00 -0.30 5.60
CA THR A 430 -6.25 -0.75 6.24
C THR A 430 -7.41 -0.97 5.26
N ARG A 431 -8.26 -1.96 5.55
CA ARG A 431 -9.44 -2.36 4.75
C ARG A 431 -10.69 -2.59 5.62
N PRO A 432 -11.22 -1.57 6.32
CA PRO A 432 -12.22 -1.73 7.38
C PRO A 432 -13.51 -2.43 6.95
N LEU A 433 -13.91 -2.35 5.68
CA LEU A 433 -15.13 -2.94 5.15
C LEU A 433 -14.93 -4.34 4.54
N SER A 434 -13.69 -4.85 4.53
CA SER A 434 -13.33 -6.17 3.99
C SER A 434 -12.29 -6.92 4.86
N GLY A 435 -12.44 -6.84 6.19
CA GLY A 435 -11.66 -7.63 7.16
C GLY A 435 -10.55 -6.89 7.92
N TYR A 436 -10.42 -5.58 7.72
CA TYR A 436 -9.39 -4.67 8.25
C TYR A 436 -7.96 -4.99 7.78
N VAL A 437 -7.49 -6.21 8.01
CA VAL A 437 -6.19 -6.69 7.55
C VAL A 437 -6.33 -7.23 6.12
N PRO A 438 -5.55 -6.72 5.17
CA PRO A 438 -5.51 -7.26 3.81
C PRO A 438 -5.13 -8.74 3.80
N ARG A 439 -6.02 -9.59 3.30
CA ARG A 439 -5.79 -11.04 3.18
C ARG A 439 -4.55 -11.34 2.35
N ASN A 440 -3.75 -12.30 2.80
CA ASN A 440 -2.46 -12.70 2.20
C ASN A 440 -1.37 -11.61 2.22
N PHE A 441 -1.65 -10.40 2.71
CA PHE A 441 -0.69 -9.30 2.80
C PHE A 441 -0.55 -8.73 4.22
N SER A 442 -0.98 -9.46 5.25
CA SER A 442 -0.87 -9.03 6.65
C SER A 442 0.56 -8.61 7.05
N ARG A 443 1.60 -9.25 6.49
CA ARG A 443 3.01 -8.88 6.71
C ARG A 443 3.38 -7.48 6.20
N TRP A 444 2.59 -6.92 5.28
CA TRP A 444 2.82 -5.63 4.63
C TRP A 444 1.94 -4.51 5.19
N THR A 445 1.09 -4.81 6.18
CA THR A 445 0.18 -3.84 6.80
C THR A 445 0.90 -2.70 7.50
N ILE A 446 2.04 -2.97 8.16
CA ILE A 446 2.83 -1.97 8.88
C ILE A 446 4.22 -1.82 8.22
N PRO A 447 4.67 -0.58 7.95
CA PRO A 447 6.01 -0.32 7.44
C PRO A 447 7.11 -0.82 8.36
N LYS A 448 8.18 -1.35 7.77
CA LYS A 448 9.30 -1.99 8.49
C LYS A 448 10.68 -1.56 7.98
N GLY A 449 10.76 -0.48 7.22
CA GLY A 449 12.01 0.03 6.64
C GLY A 449 12.30 -0.49 5.23
N PHE A 450 13.43 -0.09 4.66
CA PHE A 450 13.93 -0.58 3.39
C PHE A 450 14.25 -2.07 3.51
N PHE A 451 13.49 -2.89 2.80
CA PHE A 451 13.50 -4.35 2.90
C PHE A 451 14.15 -4.97 1.67
N LEU A 452 14.90 -6.05 1.85
CA LEU A 452 15.58 -6.76 0.76
C LEU A 452 14.95 -8.14 0.54
N ILE A 453 14.53 -8.46 -0.68
CA ILE A 453 14.03 -9.80 -1.04
C ILE A 453 15.00 -10.41 -2.04
N MET A 454 15.71 -11.45 -1.60
CA MET A 454 16.65 -12.22 -2.41
C MET A 454 16.00 -13.50 -2.90
N ARG A 455 16.02 -13.74 -4.21
CA ARG A 455 15.61 -14.99 -4.84
C ARG A 455 16.74 -15.54 -5.71
N TYR A 456 16.97 -16.85 -5.63
CA TYR A 456 18.08 -17.48 -6.35
C TYR A 456 17.71 -18.85 -6.90
N GLN A 457 18.28 -19.19 -8.06
CA GLN A 457 18.25 -20.56 -8.56
C GLN A 457 19.21 -21.43 -7.74
N PRO A 458 18.91 -22.73 -7.49
CA PRO A 458 19.64 -23.56 -6.53
C PRO A 458 21.18 -23.53 -6.66
N ALA A 459 21.70 -23.50 -7.90
CA ALA A 459 23.14 -23.48 -8.18
C ALA A 459 23.87 -22.19 -7.77
N TYR A 460 23.13 -21.11 -7.47
CA TYR A 460 23.66 -19.78 -7.23
C TYR A 460 23.55 -19.33 -5.78
N LYS A 461 23.20 -20.22 -4.85
CA LYS A 461 23.00 -19.89 -3.43
C LYS A 461 24.15 -19.07 -2.82
N ALA A 462 25.39 -19.54 -2.95
CA ALA A 462 26.55 -18.86 -2.36
C ALA A 462 26.74 -17.44 -2.92
N MET A 463 26.62 -17.28 -4.24
CA MET A 463 26.68 -15.96 -4.89
C MET A 463 25.51 -15.06 -4.46
N ALA A 464 24.30 -15.61 -4.29
CA ALA A 464 23.16 -14.85 -3.82
C ALA A 464 23.34 -14.35 -2.38
N GLU A 465 23.94 -15.15 -1.50
CA GLU A 465 24.30 -14.72 -0.14
C GLU A 465 25.33 -13.58 -0.16
N GLU A 466 26.31 -13.62 -1.08
CA GLU A 466 27.27 -12.51 -1.26
C GLU A 466 26.62 -11.23 -1.82
N VAL A 467 25.72 -11.34 -2.81
CA VAL A 467 24.96 -10.20 -3.34
C VAL A 467 24.09 -9.58 -2.26
N LEU A 468 23.42 -10.40 -1.46
CA LEU A 468 22.60 -9.93 -0.35
C LEU A 468 23.46 -9.20 0.69
N GLN A 469 24.63 -9.73 1.02
CA GLN A 469 25.57 -9.07 1.93
C GLN A 469 26.03 -7.70 1.40
N ALA A 470 26.37 -7.60 0.10
CA ALA A 470 26.71 -6.32 -0.53
C ALA A 470 25.56 -5.30 -0.45
N ALA A 471 24.31 -5.74 -0.65
CA ALA A 471 23.14 -4.89 -0.52
C ALA A 471 22.89 -4.44 0.93
N ILE A 472 23.08 -5.32 1.92
CA ILE A 472 23.00 -4.97 3.34
C ILE A 472 24.07 -3.93 3.70
N GLU A 473 25.30 -4.10 3.23
CA GLU A 473 26.40 -3.16 3.45
C GLU A 473 26.10 -1.79 2.83
N ALA A 474 25.49 -1.75 1.64
CA ALA A 474 25.06 -0.52 1.00
C ALA A 474 24.04 0.26 1.85
N VAL A 475 23.05 -0.43 2.42
CA VAL A 475 22.05 0.16 3.32
C VAL A 475 22.69 0.61 4.64
N MET A 476 23.53 -0.23 5.25
CA MET A 476 24.24 0.09 6.49
C MET A 476 25.20 1.27 6.34
N GLY A 477 25.75 1.47 5.13
CA GLY A 477 26.61 2.59 4.77
C GLY A 477 25.86 3.92 4.59
N TYR A 478 24.54 3.96 4.76
CA TYR A 478 23.74 5.18 4.62
C TYR A 478 22.99 5.51 5.93
N PRO A 479 23.53 6.43 6.77
CA PRO A 479 22.98 6.70 8.11
C PRO A 479 21.51 7.12 8.15
N GLU A 480 21.03 7.87 7.14
CA GLU A 480 19.63 8.31 7.07
C GLU A 480 18.68 7.11 6.90
N GLN A 481 19.01 6.17 6.01
CA GLN A 481 18.22 4.95 5.84
C GLN A 481 18.30 4.03 7.06
N VAL A 482 19.47 3.92 7.69
CA VAL A 482 19.64 3.16 8.95
C VAL A 482 18.73 3.72 10.05
N ALA A 483 18.64 5.04 10.17
CA ALA A 483 17.76 5.69 11.14
C ALA A 483 16.28 5.40 10.84
N MET A 484 15.83 5.58 9.59
CA MET A 484 14.45 5.26 9.19
C MET A 484 14.10 3.79 9.44
N ASN A 485 14.99 2.86 9.09
CA ASN A 485 14.77 1.43 9.33
C ASN A 485 14.60 1.11 10.81
N LYS A 486 15.47 1.63 11.68
CA LYS A 486 15.39 1.41 13.13
C LYS A 486 14.07 1.93 13.70
N GLU A 487 13.67 3.12 13.28
CA GLU A 487 12.42 3.74 13.72
C GLU A 487 11.21 2.90 13.29
N MET A 488 11.12 2.51 12.02
CA MET A 488 10.03 1.67 11.51
C MET A 488 10.02 0.27 12.13
N LEU A 489 11.17 -0.38 12.27
CA LEU A 489 11.27 -1.69 12.91
C LEU A 489 10.85 -1.64 14.39
N SER A 490 11.25 -0.60 15.13
CA SER A 490 10.82 -0.42 16.51
C SER A 490 9.30 -0.35 16.61
N ARG A 491 8.65 0.38 15.71
CA ARG A 491 7.18 0.49 15.64
C ARG A 491 6.54 -0.85 15.27
N TYR A 492 7.02 -1.46 14.19
CA TYR A 492 6.55 -2.76 13.70
C TYR A 492 6.61 -3.83 14.81
N LEU A 493 7.76 -3.95 15.48
CA LEU A 493 7.96 -4.96 16.52
C LEU A 493 7.13 -4.68 17.78
N GLY A 494 6.97 -3.42 18.18
CA GLY A 494 6.10 -3.04 19.30
C GLY A 494 4.66 -3.48 19.08
N THR A 495 4.13 -3.23 17.87
CA THR A 495 2.75 -3.58 17.55
C THR A 495 2.55 -5.06 17.22
N VAL A 496 3.36 -5.65 16.33
CA VAL A 496 3.16 -7.05 15.88
C VAL A 496 3.66 -8.06 16.91
N GLY A 497 4.64 -7.68 17.73
CA GLY A 497 5.22 -8.53 18.79
C GLY A 497 6.37 -9.43 18.36
N GLY A 498 6.65 -9.52 17.06
CA GLY A 498 7.78 -10.28 16.53
C GLY A 498 7.91 -10.17 15.02
N ALA A 499 9.09 -10.50 14.49
CA ALA A 499 9.35 -10.58 13.06
C ALA A 499 9.39 -12.05 12.60
N ASP A 500 8.71 -12.35 11.50
CA ASP A 500 8.76 -13.63 10.79
C ASP A 500 9.78 -13.62 9.63
N PHE A 501 10.71 -12.66 9.69
CA PHE A 501 11.80 -12.45 8.75
C PHE A 501 13.09 -12.10 9.52
N PRO A 502 14.28 -12.42 8.97
CA PRO A 502 15.54 -12.02 9.57
C PRO A 502 15.79 -10.52 9.44
N ILE A 503 16.54 -9.98 10.41
CA ILE A 503 16.95 -8.57 10.46
C ILE A 503 18.47 -8.54 10.63
N ALA A 504 19.19 -8.13 9.58
CA ALA A 504 20.64 -8.02 9.63
C ALA A 504 21.05 -6.80 10.47
N HIS A 505 21.97 -7.02 11.40
CA HIS A 505 22.49 -5.99 12.33
C HIS A 505 21.41 -5.25 13.11
N ASP A 506 20.24 -5.87 13.35
CA ASP A 506 19.07 -5.22 13.96
C ASP A 506 18.58 -3.96 13.20
N VAL A 507 18.89 -3.86 11.90
CA VAL A 507 18.56 -2.69 11.05
C VAL A 507 17.91 -3.08 9.72
N VAL A 508 18.47 -4.04 8.98
CA VAL A 508 18.03 -4.29 7.60
C VAL A 508 17.17 -5.55 7.57
N PRO A 509 15.84 -5.43 7.43
CA PRO A 509 14.99 -6.60 7.31
C PRO A 509 15.12 -7.19 5.90
N TYR A 510 15.14 -8.52 5.81
CA TYR A 510 15.31 -9.18 4.51
C TYR A 510 14.60 -10.53 4.45
N SER A 511 14.52 -11.09 3.24
CA SER A 511 14.18 -12.48 3.01
C SER A 511 15.11 -13.06 1.95
N ILE A 512 15.41 -14.35 2.06
CA ILE A 512 16.23 -15.08 1.10
C ILE A 512 15.58 -16.44 0.83
N THR A 513 15.28 -16.70 -0.43
CA THR A 513 14.47 -17.87 -0.81
C THR A 513 15.02 -18.50 -2.09
N GLU A 514 15.20 -19.82 -2.06
CA GLU A 514 15.46 -20.59 -3.29
C GLU A 514 14.21 -20.57 -4.17
N TYR A 515 14.35 -20.13 -5.43
CA TYR A 515 13.27 -20.00 -6.38
C TYR A 515 13.71 -20.54 -7.75
N PRO A 516 13.44 -21.82 -8.05
CA PRO A 516 13.98 -22.45 -9.26
C PRO A 516 13.46 -21.85 -10.57
N ASN A 517 12.21 -21.38 -10.58
CA ASN A 517 11.51 -20.90 -11.77
C ASN A 517 11.56 -19.38 -11.88
N GLN A 518 12.77 -18.82 -11.96
CA GLN A 518 12.98 -17.38 -12.16
C GLN A 518 13.78 -17.08 -13.43
N ASP A 519 13.65 -15.84 -13.87
CA ASP A 519 14.14 -15.36 -15.15
C ASP A 519 15.65 -15.16 -15.21
N TYR A 520 16.27 -14.84 -14.07
CA TYR A 520 17.70 -14.62 -13.90
C TYR A 520 18.26 -15.54 -12.81
N PRO A 521 19.55 -15.90 -12.85
CA PRO A 521 20.16 -16.74 -11.81
C PRO A 521 19.97 -16.23 -10.38
N ILE A 522 20.06 -14.91 -10.20
CA ILE A 522 19.87 -14.19 -8.94
C ILE A 522 18.98 -12.98 -9.19
N GLU A 523 17.93 -12.81 -8.39
CA GLU A 523 17.06 -11.63 -8.37
C GLU A 523 17.13 -11.01 -6.97
N LEU A 524 17.56 -9.74 -6.91
CA LEU A 524 17.45 -8.93 -5.70
C LEU A 524 16.38 -7.87 -5.95
N ILE A 525 15.30 -7.98 -5.17
CA ILE A 525 14.22 -7.00 -5.14
C ILE A 525 14.45 -6.09 -3.93
N THR A 526 14.54 -4.79 -4.17
CA THR A 526 14.60 -3.78 -3.10
C THR A 526 13.21 -3.23 -2.86
N GLU A 527 12.77 -3.12 -1.61
CA GLU A 527 11.43 -2.66 -1.24
C GLU A 527 11.55 -1.44 -0.32
N ALA A 528 11.36 -0.23 -0.85
CA ALA A 528 11.31 0.99 -0.06
C ALA A 528 9.89 1.34 0.40
N PRO A 529 9.67 1.82 1.63
CA PRO A 529 8.36 2.34 2.06
C PRO A 529 8.10 3.71 1.40
N ASP A 530 7.78 3.70 0.10
CA ASP A 530 7.84 4.88 -0.78
C ASP A 530 6.51 5.26 -1.46
N GLU A 531 5.44 4.49 -1.24
CA GLU A 531 4.15 4.80 -1.85
C GLU A 531 3.68 6.20 -1.44
N THR A 532 3.54 7.07 -2.43
CA THR A 532 3.16 8.50 -2.34
C THR A 532 3.96 9.38 -1.37
N VAL A 533 5.10 8.92 -0.86
CA VAL A 533 5.99 9.76 -0.05
C VAL A 533 6.64 10.86 -0.91
N GLN A 534 6.91 12.00 -0.28
CA GLN A 534 7.59 13.15 -0.90
C GLN A 534 8.61 13.72 0.09
N GLY A 535 9.46 14.63 -0.36
CA GLY A 535 10.49 15.25 0.47
C GLY A 535 11.61 14.27 0.82
N ASP A 536 12.09 14.36 2.06
CA ASP A 536 13.24 13.58 2.52
C ASP A 536 13.03 12.07 2.45
N TRP A 537 11.82 11.55 2.75
CA TRP A 537 11.56 10.11 2.66
C TRP A 537 11.74 9.59 1.24
N PHE A 538 11.27 10.35 0.24
CA PHE A 538 11.48 10.00 -1.16
C PHE A 538 12.96 10.07 -1.55
N ARG A 539 13.66 11.14 -1.14
CA ARG A 539 15.09 11.31 -1.40
C ARG A 539 15.93 10.18 -0.78
N ILE A 540 15.61 9.79 0.46
CA ILE A 540 16.26 8.68 1.16
C ILE A 540 16.00 7.36 0.43
N ALA A 541 14.74 7.07 0.05
CA ALA A 541 14.38 5.85 -0.67
C ALA A 541 15.13 5.73 -2.01
N GLN A 542 15.10 6.76 -2.84
CA GLN A 542 15.77 6.73 -4.15
C GLN A 542 17.31 6.65 -4.02
N GLU A 543 17.90 7.27 -2.99
CA GLU A 543 19.33 7.14 -2.66
C GLU A 543 19.68 5.71 -2.22
N SER A 544 18.83 5.07 -1.42
CA SER A 544 19.03 3.68 -0.98
C SER A 544 19.01 2.71 -2.16
N HIS A 545 18.06 2.86 -3.09
CA HIS A 545 18.07 2.10 -4.34
C HIS A 545 19.37 2.30 -5.13
N TYR A 546 19.76 3.55 -5.34
CA TYR A 546 21.02 3.89 -6.04
C TYR A 546 22.22 3.19 -5.39
N ARG A 547 22.37 3.28 -4.06
CA ARG A 547 23.49 2.68 -3.33
C ARG A 547 23.54 1.18 -3.45
N VAL A 548 22.41 0.50 -3.31
CA VAL A 548 22.33 -0.96 -3.47
C VAL A 548 22.77 -1.36 -4.88
N VAL A 549 22.30 -0.66 -5.92
CA VAL A 549 22.69 -0.95 -7.30
C VAL A 549 24.20 -0.81 -7.48
N MET A 550 24.78 0.30 -7.02
CA MET A 550 26.21 0.54 -7.17
C MET A 550 27.06 -0.48 -6.41
N GLU A 551 26.65 -0.91 -5.22
CA GLU A 551 27.45 -1.86 -4.43
C GLU A 551 27.39 -3.28 -5.01
N VAL A 552 26.23 -3.69 -5.53
CA VAL A 552 26.09 -4.97 -6.26
C VAL A 552 26.88 -4.95 -7.57
N ALA A 553 26.91 -3.83 -8.29
CA ALA A 553 27.73 -3.66 -9.48
C ALA A 553 29.24 -3.83 -9.17
N LYS A 554 29.73 -3.18 -8.11
CA LYS A 554 31.12 -3.36 -7.63
C LYS A 554 31.41 -4.80 -7.21
N TRP A 555 30.44 -5.51 -6.64
CA TRP A 555 30.60 -6.94 -6.34
C TRP A 555 30.76 -7.76 -7.64
N LEU A 556 29.92 -7.52 -8.65
CA LEU A 556 30.04 -8.19 -9.96
C LEU A 556 31.40 -7.93 -10.63
N GLU A 557 31.96 -6.73 -10.49
CA GLU A 557 33.30 -6.38 -10.98
C GLU A 557 34.44 -7.16 -10.30
N ARG A 558 34.21 -7.70 -9.10
CA ARG A 558 35.22 -8.46 -8.34
C ARG A 558 35.24 -9.96 -8.60
N LEU A 559 34.27 -10.53 -9.32
CA LEU A 559 34.17 -11.97 -9.64
C LEU A 559 35.24 -12.47 -10.66
N SER A 560 36.48 -11.99 -10.58
CA SER A 560 37.60 -12.38 -11.45
C SER A 560 38.09 -13.79 -11.21
#